data_AF-A0A964L457-F1
#
_entry.id   AF-A0A964L457-F1
#
_cell.length_a   1.000
_cell.length_b   1.000
_cell.length_c   1.000
_cell.angle_alpha   90.00
_cell.angle_beta   90.00
_cell.angle_gamma   90.00
#
_symmetry.space_group_name_H-M   'P 1'
#
loop_
_entity.id
_entity.type
_entity.pdbx_description
1 polymer ?
#
loop_
_entity_poly.entity_id
_entity_poly.type
_entity_poly.pdbx_seq_one_letter_code
_entity_poly.pdbx_strand_id
1 'polypeptide(L)'
;MTQWQEPNTPRPPENPRRVIGGYKFKRKQGVENFPWTAQPLYTATLQAAEAEARDEGYGYALSGQTATLIASDGAIKASVQGRSSRPYQLEINFTTWTPDEWDKIIAALCAEAIFAARFLVGEIPPTTADVIAALGIRTPLIPIKPGEKANCDPIVKCSCGSPQPCKHVVCLMHILAERLEEEPLLLFQLRGMPVARVLERIHEKRTLATRGENQAHPVPPAANDHALVTPIEQLLHDFWRPGRRLHDLESRPVVAHTPHALLRRLGASPLGGRFPLVGLLATIYDTARARAAAIRDGE
;
A
#
# COMPACT_ATOMS: atom_id res chain seq x y z
N MET A 1 24.76 -3.13 73.75
CA MET A 1 24.89 -2.64 72.37
C MET A 1 23.93 -3.47 71.51
N THR A 2 22.77 -2.93 71.21
CA THR A 2 21.72 -3.62 70.44
C THR A 2 22.11 -3.61 68.98
N GLN A 3 22.42 -4.79 68.45
CA GLN A 3 22.79 -5.01 67.05
C GLN A 3 21.53 -4.78 66.20
N TRP A 4 21.48 -3.66 65.48
CA TRP A 4 20.45 -3.41 64.47
C TRP A 4 20.66 -4.41 63.34
N GLN A 5 19.78 -5.41 63.21
CA GLN A 5 19.73 -6.26 62.03
C GLN A 5 19.34 -5.40 60.84
N GLU A 6 20.22 -5.30 59.85
CA GLU A 6 19.93 -4.62 58.60
C GLU A 6 18.65 -5.22 57.98
N PRO A 7 17.70 -4.40 57.54
CA PRO A 7 16.46 -4.90 56.94
C PRO A 7 16.80 -5.74 55.72
N ASN A 8 16.39 -7.02 55.76
CA ASN A 8 16.56 -8.00 54.69
C ASN A 8 15.79 -7.52 53.44
N THR A 9 16.44 -6.73 52.59
CA THR A 9 15.86 -6.29 51.34
C THR A 9 15.95 -7.45 50.34
N PRO A 10 14.81 -7.92 49.79
CA PRO A 10 14.83 -9.04 48.87
C PRO A 10 15.65 -8.68 47.64
N ARG A 11 16.58 -9.57 47.25
CA ARG A 11 17.41 -9.39 46.05
C ARG A 11 16.50 -9.17 44.83
N PRO A 12 16.85 -8.23 43.93
CA PRO A 12 16.08 -8.03 42.71
C PRO A 12 16.06 -9.32 41.88
N PRO A 13 14.94 -9.63 41.21
CA PRO A 13 14.83 -10.83 40.40
C PRO A 13 15.84 -10.79 39.24
N GLU A 14 16.50 -11.91 38.97
CA GLU A 14 17.44 -12.05 37.85
C GLU A 14 16.73 -12.01 36.48
N ASN A 15 15.52 -12.53 36.43
CA ASN A 15 14.68 -12.60 35.23
C ASN A 15 13.57 -11.53 35.23
N PRO A 16 13.12 -11.06 34.05
CA PRO A 16 11.94 -10.21 33.96
C PRO A 16 10.73 -10.92 34.57
N ARG A 17 9.83 -10.14 35.19
CA ARG A 17 8.57 -10.67 35.70
C ARG A 17 7.69 -11.10 34.53
N ARG A 18 7.02 -12.24 34.66
CA ARG A 18 6.19 -12.78 33.57
C ARG A 18 4.97 -11.90 33.31
N VAL A 19 4.68 -11.66 32.04
CA VAL A 19 3.41 -11.06 31.56
C VAL A 19 2.49 -12.15 31.04
N ILE A 20 1.20 -12.06 31.41
CA ILE A 20 0.15 -12.94 30.87
C ILE A 20 -0.39 -12.27 29.61
N GLY A 21 -0.33 -12.96 28.46
CA GLY A 21 -0.90 -12.45 27.20
C GLY A 21 -0.13 -11.31 26.54
N GLY A 22 1.12 -11.05 26.93
CA GLY A 22 1.92 -9.99 26.32
C GLY A 22 2.24 -10.25 24.84
N TYR A 23 2.48 -9.18 24.10
CA TYR A 23 2.85 -9.20 22.68
C TYR A 23 4.21 -9.87 22.52
N LYS A 24 4.25 -10.87 21.63
CA LYS A 24 5.43 -11.69 21.34
C LYS A 24 5.85 -11.48 19.89
N PHE A 25 7.16 -11.48 19.67
CA PHE A 25 7.72 -11.66 18.35
C PHE A 25 7.57 -13.14 17.93
N LYS A 26 6.88 -13.41 16.81
CA LYS A 26 6.52 -14.78 16.38
C LYS A 26 6.96 -15.11 14.94
N ARG A 27 7.81 -14.28 14.35
CA ARG A 27 8.26 -14.42 12.96
C ARG A 27 9.05 -15.70 12.74
N LYS A 28 8.59 -16.54 11.80
CA LYS A 28 9.19 -17.86 11.51
C LYS A 28 10.60 -17.76 10.92
N GLN A 29 10.84 -16.76 10.07
CA GLN A 29 12.13 -16.50 9.43
C GLN A 29 13.14 -15.82 10.38
N GLY A 30 12.79 -15.66 11.67
CA GLY A 30 13.62 -14.97 12.64
C GLY A 30 13.76 -13.49 12.30
N VAL A 31 14.95 -12.95 12.52
CA VAL A 31 15.25 -11.50 12.40
C VAL A 31 15.86 -11.09 11.07
N GLU A 32 16.05 -12.04 10.16
CA GLU A 32 16.71 -11.81 8.87
C GLU A 32 15.71 -11.48 7.77
N ASN A 33 16.11 -10.67 6.80
CA ASN A 33 15.34 -10.40 5.58
C ASN A 33 13.93 -9.85 5.85
N PHE A 34 13.81 -8.79 6.66
CA PHE A 34 12.57 -8.04 6.71
C PHE A 34 12.31 -7.34 5.36
N PRO A 35 11.04 -7.07 5.00
CA PRO A 35 10.75 -6.31 3.80
C PRO A 35 11.31 -4.89 3.89
N TRP A 36 11.43 -4.23 2.74
CA TRP A 36 11.96 -2.87 2.65
C TRP A 36 11.23 -1.86 3.55
N THR A 37 9.95 -2.11 3.88
CA THR A 37 9.11 -1.28 4.76
C THR A 37 9.50 -1.36 6.24
N ALA A 38 10.16 -2.43 6.68
CA ALA A 38 10.51 -2.67 8.08
C ALA A 38 12.03 -2.69 8.31
N GLN A 39 12.80 -3.23 7.35
CA GLN A 39 14.23 -3.48 7.47
C GLN A 39 15.06 -2.24 7.85
N PRO A 40 14.86 -1.04 7.27
CA PRO A 40 15.70 0.12 7.58
C PRO A 40 15.55 0.59 9.03
N LEU A 41 14.32 0.73 9.52
CA LEU A 41 14.05 1.13 10.92
C LEU A 41 14.60 0.09 11.91
N TYR A 42 14.37 -1.19 11.61
CA TYR A 42 14.86 -2.29 12.43
C TYR A 42 16.39 -2.29 12.52
N THR A 43 17.06 -2.18 11.36
CA THR A 43 18.53 -2.15 11.28
C THR A 43 19.11 -0.95 12.00
N ALA A 44 18.54 0.25 11.78
CA ALA A 44 18.98 1.47 12.42
C ALA A 44 18.82 1.41 13.95
N THR A 45 17.74 0.78 14.44
CA THR A 45 17.54 0.55 15.88
C THR A 45 18.64 -0.32 16.45
N LEU A 46 18.90 -1.47 15.82
CA LEU A 46 19.93 -2.38 16.32
C LEU A 46 21.29 -1.72 16.28
N GLN A 47 21.66 -1.05 15.18
CA GLN A 47 22.94 -0.33 15.07
C GLN A 47 23.13 0.73 16.17
N ALA A 48 22.07 1.44 16.55
CA ALA A 48 22.11 2.45 17.61
C ALA A 48 22.12 1.85 19.04
N ALA A 49 21.64 0.63 19.23
CA ALA A 49 21.61 -0.05 20.52
C ALA A 49 22.96 -0.69 20.89
N GLU A 50 23.29 -0.76 22.16
CA GLU A 50 24.44 -1.52 22.67
C GLU A 50 24.20 -3.05 22.55
N ALA A 51 25.27 -3.84 22.45
CA ALA A 51 25.18 -5.29 22.22
C ALA A 51 24.29 -6.02 23.26
N GLU A 52 24.51 -5.75 24.54
CA GLU A 52 23.73 -6.34 25.64
C GLU A 52 22.23 -5.97 25.55
N ALA A 53 21.94 -4.72 25.14
CA ALA A 53 20.57 -4.27 24.95
C ALA A 53 19.88 -4.99 23.76
N ARG A 54 20.64 -5.36 22.73
CA ARG A 54 20.13 -6.14 21.59
C ARG A 54 19.72 -7.54 22.04
N ASP A 55 20.62 -8.23 22.73
CA ASP A 55 20.41 -9.62 23.15
C ASP A 55 19.28 -9.74 24.17
N GLU A 56 19.28 -8.91 25.21
CA GLU A 56 18.20 -8.90 26.20
C GLU A 56 16.87 -8.47 25.58
N GLY A 57 16.89 -7.45 24.72
CA GLY A 57 15.70 -6.94 24.05
C GLY A 57 15.04 -8.00 23.17
N TYR A 58 15.83 -8.78 22.44
CA TYR A 58 15.33 -9.91 21.66
C TYR A 58 14.71 -10.99 22.55
N GLY A 59 15.37 -11.35 23.66
CA GLY A 59 14.82 -12.29 24.64
C GLY A 59 13.48 -11.82 25.24
N TYR A 60 13.33 -10.52 25.47
CA TYR A 60 12.08 -9.93 25.96
C TYR A 60 10.96 -9.99 24.91
N ALA A 61 11.30 -9.77 23.64
CA ALA A 61 10.35 -9.88 22.54
C ALA A 61 9.84 -11.32 22.37
N LEU A 62 10.71 -12.32 22.46
CA LEU A 62 10.34 -13.73 22.36
C LEU A 62 9.49 -14.20 23.57
N SER A 63 9.84 -13.75 24.77
CA SER A 63 9.13 -14.15 26.00
C SER A 63 7.78 -13.43 26.19
N GLY A 64 7.53 -12.36 25.44
CA GLY A 64 6.25 -11.64 25.43
C GLY A 64 6.14 -10.60 26.54
N GLN A 65 7.20 -9.83 26.75
CA GLN A 65 7.27 -8.86 27.85
C GLN A 65 6.54 -7.55 27.57
N THR A 66 6.16 -7.28 26.33
CA THR A 66 5.35 -6.11 26.00
C THR A 66 3.91 -6.36 26.47
N ALA A 67 3.50 -5.69 27.55
CA ALA A 67 2.18 -5.86 28.15
C ALA A 67 1.09 -5.06 27.41
N THR A 68 1.43 -3.85 26.96
CA THR A 68 0.52 -3.01 26.15
C THR A 68 1.26 -2.43 24.96
N LEU A 69 0.55 -2.28 23.85
CA LEU A 69 1.04 -1.63 22.64
C LEU A 69 -0.13 -0.90 21.98
N ILE A 70 -0.03 0.42 21.91
CA ILE A 70 -1.03 1.30 21.31
C ILE A 70 -0.33 2.15 20.26
N ALA A 71 -0.71 1.95 19.00
CA ALA A 71 -0.30 2.80 17.89
C ALA A 71 -1.36 3.89 17.69
N SER A 72 -0.90 5.13 17.58
CA SER A 72 -1.68 6.32 17.26
C SER A 72 -0.98 7.10 16.15
N ASP A 73 -1.66 8.09 15.60
CA ASP A 73 -1.13 8.88 14.49
C ASP A 73 0.14 9.63 14.94
N GLY A 74 1.29 9.27 14.36
CA GLY A 74 2.59 9.84 14.72
C GLY A 74 3.24 9.31 15.99
N ALA A 75 2.65 8.35 16.71
CA ALA A 75 3.22 7.88 17.97
C ALA A 75 2.84 6.44 18.35
N ILE A 76 3.74 5.74 19.05
CA ILE A 76 3.49 4.46 19.70
C ILE A 76 3.73 4.61 21.19
N LYS A 77 2.73 4.20 21.99
CA LYS A 77 2.84 4.06 23.45
C LYS A 77 2.79 2.60 23.82
N ALA A 78 3.72 2.15 24.65
CA ALA A 78 3.79 0.76 25.05
C ALA A 78 4.27 0.62 26.49
N SER A 79 3.99 -0.52 27.10
CA SER A 79 4.57 -0.89 28.38
C SER A 79 5.29 -2.24 28.27
N VAL A 80 6.53 -2.29 28.75
CA VAL A 80 7.36 -3.49 28.71
C VAL A 80 7.74 -3.89 30.13
N GLN A 81 7.41 -5.11 30.50
CA GLN A 81 7.71 -5.66 31.81
C GLN A 81 9.18 -6.10 31.87
N GLY A 82 9.93 -5.52 32.80
CA GLY A 82 11.29 -5.96 33.12
C GLY A 82 11.34 -6.61 34.50
N ARG A 83 12.48 -6.42 35.18
CA ARG A 83 12.70 -6.90 36.55
C ARG A 83 11.92 -6.10 37.61
N SER A 84 11.66 -4.81 37.33
CA SER A 84 10.90 -3.90 38.21
C SER A 84 9.49 -4.41 38.49
N SER A 85 8.92 -4.07 39.65
CA SER A 85 7.54 -4.41 40.00
C SER A 85 6.51 -3.74 39.09
N ARG A 86 6.84 -2.60 38.49
CA ARG A 86 6.01 -1.88 37.52
C ARG A 86 6.61 -1.99 36.11
N PRO A 87 5.80 -2.22 35.06
CA PRO A 87 6.25 -2.15 33.68
C PRO A 87 6.87 -0.80 33.33
N TYR A 88 7.94 -0.81 32.53
CA TYR A 88 8.53 0.41 31.99
C TYR A 88 7.64 0.98 30.89
N GLN A 89 7.46 2.30 30.91
CA GLN A 89 6.65 3.01 29.93
C GLN A 89 7.54 3.50 28.79
N LEU A 90 7.09 3.24 27.56
CA LEU A 90 7.78 3.62 26.33
C LEU A 90 6.89 4.54 25.51
N GLU A 91 7.52 5.55 24.91
CA GLU A 91 6.91 6.44 23.95
C GLU A 91 7.86 6.60 22.75
N ILE A 92 7.39 6.23 21.57
CA ILE A 92 8.11 6.40 20.30
C ILE A 92 7.31 7.42 19.50
N ASN A 93 7.89 8.59 19.25
CA ASN A 93 7.28 9.66 18.47
C ASN A 93 7.95 9.73 17.10
N PHE A 94 7.16 9.81 16.06
CA PHE A 94 7.61 9.85 14.67
C PHE A 94 7.43 11.26 14.12
N THR A 95 8.34 11.68 13.25
CA THR A 95 8.15 12.94 12.52
C THR A 95 6.98 12.80 11.55
N THR A 96 5.94 13.61 11.71
CA THR A 96 4.76 13.59 10.84
C THR A 96 4.92 14.52 9.65
N TRP A 97 4.22 14.23 8.55
CA TRP A 97 4.11 15.18 7.43
C TRP A 97 3.06 16.25 7.70
N THR A 98 3.31 17.44 7.18
CA THR A 98 2.35 18.55 7.16
C THR A 98 1.17 18.24 6.24
N PRO A 99 0.02 18.93 6.40
CA PRO A 99 -1.12 18.76 5.49
C PRO A 99 -0.75 18.96 4.01
N ASP A 100 0.09 19.95 3.71
CA ASP A 100 0.53 20.24 2.33
C ASP A 100 1.44 19.13 1.76
N GLU A 101 2.31 18.56 2.60
CA GLU A 101 3.14 17.41 2.21
C GLU A 101 2.25 16.19 1.94
N TRP A 102 1.26 15.93 2.80
CA TRP A 102 0.28 14.88 2.59
C TRP A 102 -0.47 15.04 1.26
N ASP A 103 -0.90 16.25 0.93
CA ASP A 103 -1.60 16.54 -0.32
C ASP A 103 -0.74 16.23 -1.55
N LYS A 104 0.54 16.60 -1.51
CA LYS A 104 1.52 16.30 -2.57
C LYS A 104 1.78 14.80 -2.69
N ILE A 105 1.98 14.11 -1.57
CA ILE A 105 2.22 12.67 -1.52
C ILE A 105 1.02 11.92 -2.11
N ILE A 106 -0.20 12.19 -1.63
CA ILE A 106 -1.41 11.54 -2.13
C ILE A 106 -1.59 11.81 -3.63
N ALA A 107 -1.36 13.04 -4.10
CA ALA A 107 -1.44 13.35 -5.52
C ALA A 107 -0.43 12.54 -6.34
N ALA A 108 0.82 12.42 -5.89
CA ALA A 108 1.85 11.64 -6.58
C ALA A 108 1.55 10.13 -6.58
N LEU A 109 1.09 9.57 -5.46
CA LEU A 109 0.70 8.15 -5.38
C LEU A 109 -0.53 7.81 -6.23
N CYS A 110 -1.37 8.81 -6.54
CA CYS A 110 -2.51 8.66 -7.43
C CYS A 110 -2.20 8.90 -8.91
N ALA A 111 -1.01 9.43 -9.24
CA ALA A 111 -0.64 9.76 -10.62
C ALA A 111 -0.53 8.51 -11.51
N GLU A 112 -0.04 7.40 -10.97
CA GLU A 112 0.00 6.12 -11.67
C GLU A 112 -1.00 5.12 -11.08
N ALA A 113 -1.76 4.48 -11.97
CA ALA A 113 -2.79 3.53 -11.56
C ALA A 113 -2.25 2.32 -10.77
N ILE A 114 -0.98 1.96 -10.99
CA ILE A 114 -0.31 0.81 -10.36
C ILE A 114 -0.08 1.01 -8.86
N PHE A 115 0.30 2.22 -8.43
CA PHE A 115 0.49 2.52 -7.01
C PHE A 115 -0.83 2.36 -6.27
N ALA A 116 -1.86 3.07 -6.70
CA ALA A 116 -3.16 3.02 -6.05
C ALA A 116 -3.78 1.60 -6.02
N ALA A 117 -3.58 0.79 -7.06
CA ALA A 117 -4.02 -0.61 -7.04
C ALA A 117 -3.31 -1.42 -5.94
N ARG A 118 -2.00 -1.26 -5.78
CA ARG A 118 -1.22 -1.93 -4.73
C ARG A 118 -1.59 -1.46 -3.32
N PHE A 119 -1.81 -0.16 -3.13
CA PHE A 119 -2.31 0.38 -1.86
C PHE A 119 -3.65 -0.23 -1.45
N LEU A 120 -4.56 -0.47 -2.41
CA LEU A 120 -5.86 -1.11 -2.14
C LEU A 120 -5.74 -2.58 -1.69
N VAL A 121 -4.64 -3.25 -2.04
CA VAL A 121 -4.34 -4.63 -1.60
C VAL A 121 -3.48 -4.65 -0.33
N GLY A 122 -3.13 -3.47 0.22
CA GLY A 122 -2.34 -3.36 1.45
C GLY A 122 -0.82 -3.34 1.24
N GLU A 123 -0.36 -3.26 -0.01
CA GLU A 123 1.06 -3.25 -0.35
C GLU A 123 1.60 -1.83 -0.55
N ILE A 124 2.86 -1.62 -0.17
CA ILE A 124 3.62 -0.40 -0.50
C ILE A 124 4.73 -0.76 -1.49
N PRO A 125 4.67 -0.26 -2.73
CA PRO A 125 5.74 -0.47 -3.71
C PRO A 125 7.07 0.13 -3.25
N PRO A 126 8.22 -0.53 -3.47
CA PRO A 126 9.54 0.04 -3.13
C PRO A 126 9.79 1.42 -3.72
N THR A 127 9.30 1.65 -4.94
CA THR A 127 9.40 2.94 -5.65
C THR A 127 8.65 4.09 -4.96
N THR A 128 7.78 3.81 -3.99
CA THR A 128 7.09 4.85 -3.20
C THR A 128 8.07 5.76 -2.45
N ALA A 129 9.18 5.22 -1.93
CA ALA A 129 10.19 6.04 -1.26
C ALA A 129 10.83 7.05 -2.22
N ASP A 130 11.15 6.61 -3.43
CA ASP A 130 11.75 7.44 -4.47
C ASP A 130 10.79 8.54 -4.93
N VAL A 131 9.50 8.21 -5.10
CA VAL A 131 8.45 9.19 -5.41
C VAL A 131 8.37 10.27 -4.34
N ILE A 132 8.37 9.91 -3.06
CA ILE A 132 8.30 10.87 -1.95
C ILE A 132 9.56 11.75 -1.93
N ALA A 133 10.74 11.16 -2.13
CA ALA A 133 12.00 11.91 -2.18
C ALA A 133 12.01 12.92 -3.36
N ALA A 134 11.48 12.53 -4.52
CA ALA A 134 11.40 13.41 -5.70
C ALA A 134 10.49 14.63 -5.50
N LEU A 135 9.55 14.59 -4.54
CA LEU A 135 8.72 15.75 -4.16
C LEU A 135 9.47 16.80 -3.33
N GLY A 136 10.75 16.56 -2.99
CA GLY A 136 11.54 17.45 -2.13
C GLY A 136 11.15 17.40 -0.66
N ILE A 137 10.37 16.39 -0.25
CA ILE A 137 9.95 16.19 1.13
C ILE A 137 11.14 15.59 1.91
N ARG A 138 11.63 16.33 2.91
CA ARG A 138 12.83 15.93 3.68
C ARG A 138 12.59 14.73 4.58
N THR A 139 11.36 14.53 5.01
CA THR A 139 10.98 13.44 5.92
C THR A 139 10.69 12.18 5.10
N PRO A 140 11.55 11.13 5.18
CA PRO A 140 11.36 9.91 4.40
C PRO A 140 10.12 9.14 4.86
N LEU A 141 9.55 8.26 4.05
CA LEU A 141 8.44 7.38 4.50
C LEU A 141 8.86 6.52 5.69
N ILE A 142 10.02 5.87 5.59
CA ILE A 142 10.55 5.00 6.63
C ILE A 142 11.47 5.80 7.54
N PRO A 143 11.25 5.82 8.86
CA PRO A 143 12.17 6.44 9.81
C PRO A 143 13.51 5.67 9.85
N ILE A 144 14.63 6.40 9.89
CA ILE A 144 15.98 5.81 9.74
C ILE A 144 16.96 6.16 10.86
N LYS A 145 16.54 6.92 11.87
CA LYS A 145 17.44 7.42 12.93
C LYS A 145 16.77 7.39 14.30
N PRO A 146 16.46 6.21 14.86
CA PRO A 146 15.91 6.10 16.21
C PRO A 146 16.90 6.63 17.26
N GLY A 147 16.41 7.42 18.21
CA GLY A 147 17.21 7.88 19.35
C GLY A 147 16.46 8.84 20.26
N GLU A 148 17.05 9.25 21.37
CA GLU A 148 16.41 10.13 22.37
C GLU A 148 16.43 11.62 22.01
N LYS A 149 17.28 12.02 21.06
CA LYS A 149 17.51 13.42 20.70
C LYS A 149 16.39 13.97 19.82
N ALA A 150 16.15 15.27 19.87
CA ALA A 150 15.12 15.94 19.08
C ALA A 150 15.33 15.86 17.55
N ASN A 151 16.56 15.58 17.10
CA ASN A 151 16.89 15.39 15.68
C ASN A 151 16.89 13.91 15.24
N CYS A 152 16.33 13.02 16.05
CA CYS A 152 16.11 11.62 15.74
C CYS A 152 14.69 11.41 15.16
N ASP A 153 14.56 10.43 14.29
CA ASP A 153 13.30 9.99 13.71
C ASP A 153 13.33 8.45 13.63
N PRO A 154 12.64 7.73 14.54
CA PRO A 154 11.79 8.26 15.60
C PRO A 154 12.56 8.79 16.83
N ILE A 155 11.90 9.66 17.60
CA ILE A 155 12.32 10.03 18.96
C ILE A 155 11.82 8.96 19.91
N VAL A 156 12.74 8.24 20.56
CA VAL A 156 12.42 7.15 21.49
C VAL A 156 12.65 7.58 22.94
N LYS A 157 11.69 7.26 23.81
CA LYS A 157 11.77 7.50 25.26
C LYS A 157 11.37 6.25 26.02
N CYS A 158 12.09 5.94 27.09
CA CYS A 158 11.78 4.83 27.98
C CYS A 158 12.02 5.22 29.43
N SER A 159 11.14 4.81 30.33
CA SER A 159 11.24 5.12 31.77
C SER A 159 12.31 4.32 32.52
N CYS A 160 13.21 3.60 31.82
CA CYS A 160 14.21 2.73 32.44
C CYS A 160 15.53 3.43 32.79
N GLY A 161 15.73 4.68 32.36
CA GLY A 161 16.92 5.47 32.66
C GLY A 161 18.20 5.06 31.92
N SER A 162 18.15 4.03 31.06
CA SER A 162 19.27 3.61 30.21
C SER A 162 19.35 4.45 28.94
N PRO A 163 20.54 4.55 28.29
CA PRO A 163 20.69 5.15 26.98
C PRO A 163 19.74 4.52 25.95
N GLN A 164 19.26 5.32 25.00
CA GLN A 164 18.34 4.85 23.96
C GLN A 164 19.04 4.57 22.63
N PRO A 165 18.65 3.51 21.91
CA PRO A 165 17.62 2.52 22.24
C PRO A 165 18.05 1.54 23.34
N CYS A 166 17.25 1.44 24.41
CA CYS A 166 17.47 0.44 25.46
C CYS A 166 16.84 -0.92 25.09
N LYS A 167 17.09 -1.97 25.88
CA LYS A 167 16.50 -3.31 25.67
C LYS A 167 14.98 -3.33 25.53
N HIS A 168 14.27 -2.46 26.25
CA HIS A 168 12.81 -2.37 26.11
C HIS A 168 12.40 -1.78 24.76
N VAL A 169 13.14 -0.79 24.25
CA VAL A 169 12.91 -0.23 22.91
C VAL A 169 13.24 -1.26 21.85
N VAL A 170 14.36 -1.98 21.99
CA VAL A 170 14.70 -3.10 21.09
C VAL A 170 13.59 -4.15 21.08
N CYS A 171 13.11 -4.58 22.25
CA CYS A 171 11.97 -5.51 22.38
C CYS A 171 10.74 -5.02 21.58
N LEU A 172 10.40 -3.74 21.72
CA LEU A 172 9.27 -3.13 21.00
C LEU A 172 9.54 -3.06 19.49
N MET A 173 10.77 -2.79 19.06
CA MET A 173 11.13 -2.69 17.64
C MET A 173 11.11 -4.04 16.92
N HIS A 174 11.37 -5.16 17.59
CA HIS A 174 11.12 -6.49 17.02
C HIS A 174 9.64 -6.70 16.71
N ILE A 175 8.77 -6.36 17.66
CA ILE A 175 7.30 -6.48 17.49
C ILE A 175 6.81 -5.52 16.40
N LEU A 176 7.34 -4.29 16.37
CA LEU A 176 6.98 -3.32 15.34
C LEU A 176 7.43 -3.78 13.95
N ALA A 177 8.65 -4.34 13.82
CA ALA A 177 9.14 -4.83 12.54
C ALA A 177 8.29 -5.97 11.98
N GLU A 178 7.86 -6.92 12.83
CA GLU A 178 6.90 -7.98 12.45
C GLU A 178 5.56 -7.36 12.00
N ARG A 179 5.06 -6.35 12.71
CA ARG A 179 3.80 -5.67 12.32
C ARG A 179 3.91 -4.88 11.03
N LEU A 180 5.05 -4.27 10.74
CA LEU A 180 5.28 -3.56 9.47
C LEU A 180 5.47 -4.51 8.28
N GLU A 181 5.79 -5.77 8.53
CA GLU A 181 5.78 -6.82 7.51
C GLU A 181 4.36 -7.30 7.22
N GLU A 182 3.53 -7.50 8.26
CA GLU A 182 2.13 -7.92 8.13
C GLU A 182 1.21 -6.80 7.59
N GLU A 183 1.41 -5.56 8.08
CA GLU A 183 0.58 -4.40 7.80
C GLU A 183 1.44 -3.18 7.38
N PRO A 184 2.00 -3.17 6.16
CA PRO A 184 2.93 -2.13 5.71
C PRO A 184 2.36 -0.70 5.77
N LEU A 185 1.06 -0.55 5.53
CA LEU A 185 0.37 0.76 5.52
C LEU A 185 0.42 1.48 6.87
N LEU A 186 0.71 0.78 7.97
CA LEU A 186 0.94 1.41 9.27
C LEU A 186 2.05 2.48 9.22
N LEU A 187 3.00 2.40 8.29
CA LEU A 187 4.00 3.46 8.08
C LEU A 187 3.35 4.84 7.87
N PHE A 188 2.24 4.92 7.15
CA PHE A 188 1.53 6.19 6.93
C PHE A 188 0.86 6.70 8.21
N GLN A 189 0.39 5.79 9.06
CA GLN A 189 -0.11 6.15 10.39
C GLN A 189 1.01 6.66 11.29
N LEU A 190 2.19 6.05 11.24
CA LEU A 190 3.39 6.57 11.91
C LEU A 190 3.81 7.95 11.34
N ARG A 191 3.45 8.28 10.09
CA ARG A 191 3.63 9.62 9.51
C ARG A 191 2.48 10.60 9.77
N GLY A 192 1.51 10.21 10.59
CA GLY A 192 0.48 11.11 11.13
C GLY A 192 -0.87 11.06 10.42
N MET A 193 -1.14 10.06 9.57
CA MET A 193 -2.47 9.87 8.97
C MET A 193 -2.95 8.43 9.11
N PRO A 194 -4.15 8.19 9.67
CA PRO A 194 -4.65 6.84 9.86
C PRO A 194 -4.85 6.14 8.52
N VAL A 195 -4.58 4.84 8.47
CA VAL A 195 -4.62 4.03 7.23
C VAL A 195 -5.95 4.18 6.49
N ALA A 196 -7.08 4.19 7.21
CA ALA A 196 -8.40 4.39 6.62
C ALA A 196 -8.51 5.71 5.85
N ARG A 197 -7.95 6.79 6.40
CA ARG A 197 -7.97 8.11 5.74
C ARG A 197 -7.05 8.15 4.52
N VAL A 198 -5.90 7.48 4.56
CA VAL A 198 -5.00 7.36 3.40
C VAL A 198 -5.73 6.68 2.23
N LEU A 199 -6.36 5.54 2.49
CA LEU A 199 -7.10 4.78 1.48
C LEU A 199 -8.29 5.56 0.93
N GLU A 200 -9.04 6.24 1.79
CA GLU A 200 -10.14 7.12 1.40
C GLU A 200 -9.66 8.24 0.47
N ARG A 201 -8.58 8.94 0.83
CA ARG A 201 -8.03 10.03 0.00
C ARG A 201 -7.53 9.54 -1.37
N ILE A 202 -6.93 8.35 -1.42
CA ILE A 202 -6.53 7.71 -2.70
C ILE A 202 -7.77 7.41 -3.55
N HIS A 203 -8.82 6.85 -2.94
CA HIS A 203 -10.07 6.55 -3.62
C HIS A 203 -10.78 7.80 -4.17
N GLU A 204 -10.88 8.85 -3.36
CA GLU A 204 -11.46 10.14 -3.75
C GLU A 204 -10.72 10.76 -4.95
N LYS A 205 -9.39 10.84 -4.88
CA LYS A 205 -8.56 11.42 -5.95
C LYS A 205 -8.71 10.65 -7.26
N ARG A 206 -8.75 9.31 -7.22
CA ARG A 206 -8.99 8.50 -8.41
C ARG A 206 -10.39 8.69 -8.98
N THR A 207 -11.40 8.76 -8.13
CA THR A 207 -12.77 9.02 -8.56
C THR A 207 -12.86 10.39 -9.25
N LEU A 208 -12.18 11.40 -8.72
CA LEU A 208 -12.13 12.73 -9.35
C LEU A 208 -11.36 12.72 -10.68
N ALA A 209 -10.22 12.02 -10.76
CA ALA A 209 -9.46 11.90 -12.00
C ALA A 209 -10.26 11.22 -13.12
N THR A 210 -11.09 10.23 -12.77
CA THR A 210 -11.92 9.47 -13.73
C THR A 210 -13.28 10.10 -14.01
N ARG A 211 -13.73 11.11 -13.23
CA ARG A 211 -15.04 11.76 -13.41
C ARG A 211 -15.21 12.48 -14.75
N GLY A 212 -14.12 12.89 -15.40
CA GLY A 212 -14.15 13.48 -16.74
C GLY A 212 -14.23 12.47 -17.89
N GLU A 213 -13.97 11.18 -17.62
CA GLU A 213 -13.91 10.10 -18.62
C GLU A 213 -15.17 9.22 -18.62
N ASN A 214 -16.09 9.44 -17.67
CA ASN A 214 -17.34 8.68 -17.55
C ASN A 214 -18.43 9.14 -18.55
N GLN A 215 -18.06 9.36 -19.80
CA GLN A 215 -19.01 9.40 -20.90
C GLN A 215 -18.91 8.05 -21.63
N ALA A 216 -19.88 7.17 -21.39
CA ALA A 216 -20.08 6.03 -22.26
C ALA A 216 -20.51 6.55 -23.63
N HIS A 217 -19.82 6.15 -24.69
CA HIS A 217 -20.34 6.40 -26.02
C HIS A 217 -21.74 5.78 -26.15
N PRO A 218 -22.63 6.35 -26.99
CA PRO A 218 -23.84 5.66 -27.37
C PRO A 218 -23.46 4.28 -27.92
N VAL A 219 -24.27 3.25 -27.59
CA VAL A 219 -24.01 1.88 -28.02
C VAL A 219 -23.79 1.88 -29.55
N PRO A 220 -22.62 1.42 -30.04
CA PRO A 220 -22.37 1.34 -31.47
C PRO A 220 -23.48 0.51 -32.12
N PRO A 221 -24.03 0.95 -33.26
CA PRO A 221 -25.08 0.19 -33.93
C PRO A 221 -24.54 -1.20 -34.28
N ALA A 222 -25.26 -2.23 -33.84
CA ALA A 222 -24.95 -3.60 -34.20
C ALA A 222 -24.85 -3.71 -35.74
N ALA A 223 -23.88 -4.48 -36.22
CA ALA A 223 -23.75 -4.78 -37.64
C ALA A 223 -24.98 -5.61 -38.04
N ASN A 224 -25.99 -4.94 -38.60
CA ASN A 224 -27.23 -5.58 -39.01
C ASN A 224 -27.20 -5.79 -40.52
N ASP A 225 -26.48 -6.81 -40.96
CA ASP A 225 -26.41 -7.20 -42.38
C ASP A 225 -27.68 -7.93 -42.85
N HIS A 226 -28.63 -8.21 -41.95
CA HIS A 226 -29.89 -8.87 -42.30
C HIS A 226 -30.69 -8.13 -43.37
N ALA A 227 -30.55 -6.80 -43.48
CA ALA A 227 -31.24 -6.02 -44.51
C ALA A 227 -30.60 -6.13 -45.91
N LEU A 228 -29.42 -6.74 -46.04
CA LEU A 228 -28.64 -6.77 -47.29
C LEU A 228 -28.60 -8.14 -47.98
N VAL A 229 -29.12 -9.18 -47.33
CA VAL A 229 -29.05 -10.56 -47.82
C VAL A 229 -30.42 -10.99 -48.33
N THR A 230 -30.55 -11.07 -49.65
CA THR A 230 -31.71 -11.69 -50.30
C THR A 230 -31.79 -13.16 -49.85
N PRO A 231 -32.97 -13.68 -49.48
CA PRO A 231 -33.13 -15.09 -49.09
C PRO A 231 -32.55 -16.04 -50.14
N ILE A 232 -31.89 -17.11 -49.69
CA ILE A 232 -31.17 -18.05 -50.58
C ILE A 232 -32.12 -18.70 -51.59
N GLU A 233 -33.38 -18.91 -51.20
CA GLU A 233 -34.43 -19.49 -52.03
C GLU A 233 -34.70 -18.63 -53.27
N GLN A 234 -34.54 -17.32 -53.17
CA GLN A 234 -34.70 -16.38 -54.28
C GLN A 234 -33.44 -16.26 -55.15
N LEU A 235 -32.31 -16.81 -54.69
CA LEU A 235 -31.01 -16.75 -55.37
C LEU A 235 -30.61 -18.08 -56.01
N LEU A 236 -31.41 -19.14 -55.90
CA LEU A 236 -31.07 -20.48 -56.39
C LEU A 236 -30.72 -20.52 -57.88
N HIS A 237 -31.37 -19.70 -58.71
CA HIS A 237 -31.17 -19.66 -60.16
C HIS A 237 -29.79 -19.11 -60.57
N ASP A 238 -29.24 -18.20 -59.76
CA ASP A 238 -27.94 -17.57 -60.00
C ASP A 238 -26.89 -17.99 -58.97
N PHE A 239 -27.18 -18.98 -58.12
CA PHE A 239 -26.34 -19.38 -56.98
C PHE A 239 -24.91 -19.76 -57.40
N TRP A 240 -24.77 -20.48 -58.52
CA TRP A 240 -23.48 -20.92 -59.06
C TRP A 240 -22.85 -19.91 -60.03
N ARG A 241 -23.47 -18.74 -60.24
CA ARG A 241 -22.96 -17.71 -61.13
C ARG A 241 -22.39 -16.55 -60.30
N PRO A 242 -21.14 -16.12 -60.53
CA PRO A 242 -20.64 -14.92 -59.90
C PRO A 242 -21.45 -13.72 -60.42
N GLY A 243 -22.38 -13.22 -59.61
CA GLY A 243 -23.17 -12.04 -59.94
C GLY A 243 -22.30 -10.79 -60.04
N ARG A 244 -22.87 -9.69 -60.58
CA ARG A 244 -22.17 -8.39 -60.71
C ARG A 244 -21.54 -7.89 -59.40
N ARG A 245 -22.10 -8.29 -58.26
CA ARG A 245 -21.63 -7.96 -56.91
C ARG A 245 -20.22 -8.48 -56.58
N LEU A 246 -19.74 -9.54 -57.24
CA LEU A 246 -18.36 -10.04 -57.02
C LEU A 246 -17.35 -9.06 -57.63
N HIS A 247 -17.63 -8.57 -58.84
CA HIS A 247 -16.80 -7.55 -59.48
C HIS A 247 -16.86 -6.21 -58.72
N ASP A 248 -18.04 -5.86 -58.19
CA ASP A 248 -18.18 -4.70 -57.31
C ASP A 248 -17.37 -4.85 -56.02
N LEU A 249 -17.26 -6.06 -55.46
CA LEU A 249 -16.45 -6.34 -54.27
C LEU A 249 -14.95 -6.16 -54.53
N GLU A 250 -14.45 -6.58 -55.70
CA GLU A 250 -13.06 -6.40 -56.12
C GLU A 250 -12.70 -4.92 -56.30
N SER A 251 -13.65 -4.11 -56.77
CA SER A 251 -13.50 -2.66 -56.93
C SER A 251 -13.78 -1.84 -55.67
N ARG A 252 -14.30 -2.47 -54.61
CA ARG A 252 -14.76 -1.76 -53.42
C ARG A 252 -13.55 -1.20 -52.66
N PRO A 253 -13.53 0.12 -52.36
CA PRO A 253 -12.46 0.69 -51.56
C PRO A 253 -12.45 0.01 -50.18
N VAL A 254 -11.31 -0.58 -49.83
CA VAL A 254 -11.11 -1.15 -48.50
C VAL A 254 -11.12 0.01 -47.51
N VAL A 255 -12.17 0.09 -46.69
CA VAL A 255 -12.22 1.05 -45.60
C VAL A 255 -11.08 0.70 -44.65
N ALA A 256 -10.07 1.56 -44.58
CA ALA A 256 -8.87 1.32 -43.78
C ALA A 256 -9.18 1.14 -42.27
N HIS A 257 -10.31 1.68 -41.80
CA HIS A 257 -10.73 1.53 -40.42
C HIS A 257 -12.25 1.65 -40.23
N THR A 258 -12.86 0.65 -39.58
CA THR A 258 -14.23 0.75 -39.07
C THR A 258 -14.16 0.89 -37.54
N PRO A 259 -14.63 2.01 -36.97
CA PRO A 259 -14.67 2.20 -35.52
C PRO A 259 -15.47 1.08 -34.85
N HIS A 260 -14.92 0.57 -33.73
CA HIS A 260 -15.57 -0.42 -32.87
C HIS A 260 -16.06 -1.69 -33.59
N ALA A 261 -15.40 -2.12 -34.68
CA ALA A 261 -15.87 -3.23 -35.52
C ALA A 261 -16.22 -4.51 -34.74
N LEU A 262 -15.40 -4.85 -33.73
CA LEU A 262 -15.67 -6.00 -32.85
C LEU A 262 -16.93 -5.80 -32.00
N LEU A 263 -17.11 -4.62 -31.40
CA LEU A 263 -18.29 -4.31 -30.58
C LEU A 263 -19.56 -4.29 -31.43
N ARG A 264 -19.49 -3.77 -32.66
CA ARG A 264 -20.61 -3.79 -33.62
C ARG A 264 -21.00 -5.21 -34.00
N ARG A 265 -20.03 -6.13 -34.14
CA ARG A 265 -20.30 -7.55 -34.45
C ARG A 265 -20.88 -8.32 -33.26
N LEU A 266 -20.44 -7.99 -32.05
CA LEU A 266 -20.91 -8.63 -30.82
C LEU A 266 -22.34 -8.19 -30.43
N GLY A 267 -22.74 -6.97 -30.81
CA GLY A 267 -24.06 -6.45 -30.51
C GLY A 267 -24.25 -6.11 -29.03
N ALA A 268 -25.50 -6.08 -28.56
CA ALA A 268 -25.82 -5.72 -27.18
C ALA A 268 -25.34 -6.80 -26.18
N SER A 269 -24.78 -6.38 -25.05
CA SER A 269 -24.38 -7.29 -23.98
C SER A 269 -25.59 -7.87 -23.26
N PRO A 270 -25.61 -9.17 -22.92
CA PRO A 270 -26.65 -9.77 -22.09
C PRO A 270 -26.51 -9.41 -20.59
N LEU A 271 -25.39 -8.80 -20.19
CA LEU A 271 -25.11 -8.44 -18.81
C LEU A 271 -25.80 -7.11 -18.46
N GLY A 272 -26.65 -7.13 -17.42
CA GLY A 272 -27.32 -5.95 -16.90
C GLY A 272 -26.39 -5.04 -16.10
N GLY A 273 -26.63 -3.73 -16.14
CA GLY A 273 -25.87 -2.74 -15.39
C GLY A 273 -26.45 -1.33 -15.55
N ARG A 274 -26.01 -0.38 -14.71
CA ARG A 274 -26.44 1.02 -14.75
C ARG A 274 -26.09 1.72 -16.07
N PHE A 275 -25.05 1.25 -16.76
CA PHE A 275 -24.62 1.75 -18.07
C PHE A 275 -24.51 0.59 -19.08
N PRO A 276 -24.77 0.83 -20.37
CA PRO A 276 -24.58 -0.18 -21.41
C PRO A 276 -23.10 -0.59 -21.52
N LEU A 277 -22.78 -1.85 -21.21
CA LEU A 277 -21.39 -2.36 -21.22
C LEU A 277 -20.68 -2.10 -22.56
N VAL A 278 -21.40 -2.26 -23.68
CA VAL A 278 -20.86 -2.05 -25.03
C VAL A 278 -20.46 -0.58 -25.24
N GLY A 279 -21.24 0.36 -24.71
CA GLY A 279 -20.92 1.79 -24.77
C GLY A 279 -19.69 2.14 -23.92
N LEU A 280 -19.54 1.49 -22.76
CA LEU A 280 -18.38 1.67 -21.89
C LEU A 280 -17.10 1.10 -22.52
N LEU A 281 -17.20 -0.09 -23.13
CA LEU A 281 -16.09 -0.67 -23.89
C LEU A 281 -15.72 0.21 -25.08
N ALA A 282 -16.70 0.79 -25.79
CA ALA A 282 -16.44 1.69 -26.90
C ALA A 282 -15.56 2.88 -26.47
N THR A 283 -15.87 3.49 -25.32
CA THR A 283 -15.04 4.55 -24.74
C THR A 283 -13.62 4.06 -24.45
N ILE A 284 -13.46 2.91 -23.81
CA ILE A 284 -12.13 2.34 -23.52
C ILE A 284 -11.32 2.12 -24.80
N TYR A 285 -11.95 1.58 -25.86
CA TYR A 285 -11.28 1.35 -27.14
C TYR A 285 -10.81 2.66 -27.78
N ASP A 286 -11.61 3.73 -27.72
CA ASP A 286 -11.22 5.04 -28.27
C ASP A 286 -10.09 5.68 -27.46
N THR A 287 -10.15 5.63 -26.13
CA THR A 287 -9.08 6.17 -25.27
C THR A 287 -7.77 5.42 -25.50
N ALA A 288 -7.83 4.08 -25.54
CA ALA A 288 -6.65 3.24 -25.80
C ALA A 288 -6.07 3.51 -27.20
N ARG A 289 -6.93 3.67 -28.22
CA ARG A 289 -6.53 4.01 -29.58
C ARG A 289 -5.84 5.37 -29.64
N ALA A 290 -6.42 6.40 -29.03
CA ALA A 290 -5.86 7.75 -29.02
C ALA A 290 -4.48 7.76 -28.36
N ARG A 291 -4.33 7.06 -27.23
CA ARG A 291 -3.04 6.92 -26.53
C ARG A 291 -2.01 6.13 -27.33
N ALA A 292 -2.41 5.05 -28.00
CA ALA A 292 -1.53 4.29 -28.88
C ALA A 292 -1.08 5.10 -30.10
N ALA A 293 -1.94 5.96 -30.64
CA ALA A 293 -1.60 6.88 -31.72
C ALA A 293 -0.58 7.92 -31.25
N ALA A 294 -0.79 8.55 -30.09
CA ALA A 294 0.16 9.49 -29.49
C ALA A 294 1.56 8.86 -29.31
N ILE A 295 1.62 7.64 -28.74
CA ILE A 295 2.88 6.89 -28.57
C ILE A 295 3.57 6.59 -29.91
N ARG A 296 2.80 6.20 -30.94
CA ARG A 296 3.36 5.92 -32.28
C ARG A 296 3.90 7.19 -32.92
N ASP A 297 3.20 8.31 -32.74
CA ASP A 297 3.50 9.58 -33.40
C ASP A 297 4.53 10.41 -32.61
N GLY A 298 4.99 9.92 -31.45
CA GLY A 298 6.14 10.43 -30.71
C GLY A 298 5.83 11.50 -29.66
N GLU A 299 4.57 11.61 -29.23
CA GLU A 299 4.14 12.45 -28.09
C GLU A 299 4.21 11.72 -26.74
#